data_AF-A0A1Z9VER6-F1
#
_entry.id   AF-A0A1Z9VER6-F1
#
_cell.length_a   1.000
_cell.length_b   1.000
_cell.length_c   1.000
_cell.angle_alpha   90.00
_cell.angle_beta   90.00
_cell.angle_gamma   90.00
#
_symmetry.space_group_name_H-M   'P 1'
#
loop_
_entity.id
_entity.type
_entity.pdbx_description
1 polymer ?
#
loop_
_entity_poly.entity_id
_entity_poly.type
_entity_poly.pdbx_seq_one_letter_code
_entity_poly.pdbx_strand_id
1 'polypeptide(L)'
;MSNLFKYSDIFLIPNLITYLRFLLIAPMIITFNLDMKIYFYIILFISLLSDFLDGVAARKLNQHSELGKALDPIADGITLFAFIILLNRRGDIADWFCIFYFARQMTILIFSLIYLPKIEKIYGSNILGKTGVCFLGIVLSIYALDLVYLFYLTEYLILISSVLLFISLLDYIRFFFTLDSKK
;
A
#
# COMPACT_ATOMS: atom_id res chain seq x y z
N MET A 1 6.34 -9.90 -24.64
CA MET A 1 5.47 -9.23 -23.63
C MET A 1 4.22 -10.07 -23.52
N SER A 2 3.89 -10.56 -22.32
CA SER A 2 2.65 -11.31 -22.09
C SER A 2 1.44 -10.49 -22.55
N ASN A 3 0.40 -11.15 -23.07
CA ASN A 3 -0.90 -10.54 -23.42
C ASN A 3 -1.67 -9.92 -22.21
N LEU A 4 -1.00 -9.79 -21.06
CA LEU A 4 -1.56 -9.35 -19.78
C LEU A 4 -1.71 -7.83 -19.67
N PHE A 5 -0.82 -7.05 -20.31
CA PHE A 5 -0.83 -5.58 -20.19
C PHE A 5 -1.08 -4.93 -21.55
N LYS A 6 -2.14 -4.12 -21.67
CA LYS A 6 -2.43 -3.36 -22.89
C LYS A 6 -2.01 -1.91 -22.70
N TYR A 7 -1.49 -1.28 -23.76
CA TYR A 7 -1.15 0.16 -23.73
C TYR A 7 -2.36 1.05 -23.39
N SER A 8 -3.57 0.64 -23.79
CA SER A 8 -4.82 1.31 -23.43
C SER A 8 -5.07 1.37 -21.94
N ASP A 9 -4.52 0.41 -21.17
CA ASP A 9 -4.74 0.32 -19.73
C ASP A 9 -4.09 1.51 -18.99
N ILE A 10 -3.02 2.09 -19.55
CA ILE A 10 -2.29 3.21 -18.94
C ILE A 10 -3.20 4.44 -18.76
N PHE A 11 -4.13 4.66 -19.69
CA PHE A 11 -5.01 5.84 -19.71
C PHE A 11 -6.37 5.60 -19.06
N LEU A 12 -6.58 4.44 -18.41
CA LEU A 12 -7.81 4.18 -17.67
C LEU A 12 -7.92 5.13 -16.47
N ILE A 13 -9.13 5.63 -16.22
CA ILE A 13 -9.39 6.61 -15.15
C ILE A 13 -8.92 6.12 -13.78
N PRO A 14 -9.18 4.85 -13.36
CA PRO A 14 -8.64 4.31 -12.11
C PRO A 14 -7.12 4.41 -12.01
N ASN A 15 -6.40 4.06 -13.08
CA ASN A 15 -4.94 4.06 -13.10
C ASN A 15 -4.38 5.49 -13.04
N LEU A 16 -5.05 6.46 -13.68
CA LEU A 16 -4.70 7.87 -13.56
C LEU A 16 -4.84 8.39 -12.12
N ILE A 17 -5.87 7.92 -11.39
CA ILE A 17 -6.05 8.25 -9.97
C ILE A 17 -4.93 7.62 -9.12
N THR A 18 -4.53 6.39 -9.40
CA THR A 18 -3.37 5.73 -8.76
C THR A 18 -2.07 6.52 -9.00
N TYR A 19 -1.83 7.02 -10.22
CA TYR A 19 -0.66 7.86 -10.51
C TYR A 19 -0.72 9.21 -9.79
N LEU A 20 -1.90 9.83 -9.71
CA LEU A 20 -2.07 11.07 -8.96
C LEU A 20 -1.74 10.87 -7.49
N ARG A 21 -2.17 9.76 -6.88
CA ARG A 21 -1.81 9.39 -5.50
C ARG A 21 -0.30 9.28 -5.32
N PHE A 22 0.37 8.63 -6.26
CA PHE A 22 1.83 8.52 -6.25
C PHE A 22 2.50 9.90 -6.30
N LEU A 23 1.99 10.80 -7.14
CA LEU A 23 2.48 12.18 -7.23
C LEU A 23 2.28 12.96 -5.93
N LEU A 24 1.18 12.71 -5.20
CA LEU A 24 0.88 13.37 -3.92
C LEU A 24 1.85 12.99 -2.79
N ILE A 25 2.62 11.91 -2.91
CA ILE A 25 3.60 11.49 -1.90
C ILE A 25 4.67 12.57 -1.70
N ALA A 26 5.17 13.18 -2.78
CA ALA A 26 6.20 14.21 -2.70
C ALA A 26 5.76 15.49 -1.95
N PRO A 27 4.65 16.17 -2.32
CA PRO A 27 4.17 17.34 -1.60
C PRO A 27 3.74 16.99 -0.16
N MET A 28 3.27 15.78 0.09
CA MET A 28 2.98 15.28 1.44
C MET A 28 4.24 15.22 2.31
N ILE A 29 5.34 14.68 1.80
CA ILE A 29 6.64 14.68 2.49
C ILE A 29 7.14 16.10 2.72
N ILE A 30 7.07 16.97 1.71
CA ILE A 30 7.55 18.37 1.81
C ILE A 30 6.76 19.11 2.90
N THR A 31 5.43 19.06 2.85
CA THR A 31 4.58 19.77 3.81
C THR A 31 4.72 19.24 5.23
N PHE A 32 4.96 17.95 5.41
CA PHE A 32 5.29 17.36 6.71
C PHE A 32 6.61 17.91 7.27
N ASN A 33 7.68 17.91 6.47
CA ASN A 33 8.99 18.39 6.93
C ASN A 33 9.04 19.91 7.19
N LEU A 34 8.17 20.68 6.55
CA LEU A 34 8.05 22.14 6.73
C LEU A 34 7.04 22.52 7.83
N ASP A 35 6.53 21.56 8.60
CA ASP A 35 5.49 21.75 9.63
C ASP A 35 4.22 22.47 9.12
N MET A 36 3.93 22.35 7.82
CA MET A 36 2.77 22.96 7.16
C MET A 36 1.51 22.10 7.37
N LYS A 37 1.08 21.95 8.64
CA LYS A 37 0.03 21.01 9.08
C LYS A 37 -1.25 21.06 8.23
N ILE A 38 -1.75 22.26 7.92
CA ILE A 38 -2.99 22.42 7.12
C ILE A 38 -2.84 21.81 5.72
N TYR A 39 -1.72 22.10 5.04
CA TYR A 39 -1.46 21.58 3.71
C TYR A 39 -1.22 20.07 3.72
N PHE A 40 -0.51 19.58 4.72
CA PHE A 40 -0.33 18.14 4.94
C PHE A 40 -1.68 17.43 5.09
N TYR A 41 -2.61 17.97 5.90
CA TYR A 41 -3.95 17.40 6.06
C TYR A 41 -4.79 17.44 4.80
N ILE A 42 -4.71 18.52 4.02
CA ILE A 42 -5.41 18.62 2.74
C ILE A 42 -4.88 17.54 1.78
N ILE A 43 -3.56 17.42 1.65
CA ILE A 43 -2.94 16.42 0.76
C ILE A 43 -3.28 15.00 1.21
N LEU A 44 -3.19 14.73 2.51
CA LEU A 44 -3.56 13.44 3.08
C LEU A 44 -5.02 13.10 2.79
N PHE A 45 -5.92 14.05 2.99
CA PHE A 45 -7.35 13.87 2.71
C PHE A 45 -7.59 13.57 1.22
N ILE A 46 -6.95 14.31 0.31
CA ILE A 46 -7.04 14.05 -1.13
C ILE A 46 -6.47 12.67 -1.48
N SER A 47 -5.36 12.26 -0.87
CA SER A 47 -4.75 10.94 -1.08
C SER A 47 -5.68 9.81 -0.65
N LEU A 48 -6.28 9.91 0.55
CA LEU A 48 -7.26 8.93 1.06
C LEU A 48 -8.53 8.89 0.21
N LEU A 49 -9.01 10.06 -0.22
CA LEU A 49 -10.18 10.15 -1.09
C LEU A 49 -9.90 9.51 -2.46
N SER A 50 -8.68 9.65 -2.97
CA SER A 50 -8.25 9.08 -4.25
C SER A 50 -8.25 7.54 -4.24
N ASP A 51 -7.94 6.90 -3.11
CA ASP A 51 -8.05 5.43 -2.89
C ASP A 51 -9.48 4.91 -2.78
N PHE A 52 -10.41 5.77 -2.41
CA PHE A 52 -11.81 5.40 -2.52
C PHE A 52 -12.32 5.57 -3.95
N LEU A 53 -11.88 6.63 -4.63
CA LEU A 53 -12.39 7.02 -5.94
C LEU A 53 -11.93 6.11 -7.08
N ASP A 54 -10.70 5.60 -7.07
CA ASP A 54 -10.22 4.64 -8.08
C ASP A 54 -11.01 3.33 -8.06
N GLY A 55 -11.30 2.77 -6.87
CA GLY A 55 -12.07 1.54 -6.69
C GLY A 55 -13.56 1.73 -7.01
N VAL A 56 -14.09 2.94 -6.81
CA VAL A 56 -15.44 3.31 -7.28
C VAL A 56 -15.46 3.50 -8.80
N ALA A 57 -14.47 4.20 -9.36
CA ALA A 57 -14.35 4.44 -10.80
C ALA A 57 -14.21 3.12 -11.57
N ALA A 58 -13.37 2.20 -11.10
CA ALA A 58 -13.17 0.90 -11.74
C ALA A 58 -14.49 0.11 -11.83
N ARG A 59 -15.29 0.12 -10.75
CA ARG A 59 -16.60 -0.56 -10.70
C ARG A 59 -17.66 0.14 -11.55
N LYS A 60 -17.76 1.47 -11.48
CA LYS A 60 -18.78 2.23 -12.21
C LYS A 60 -18.53 2.28 -13.71
N LEU A 61 -17.27 2.32 -14.12
CA LEU A 61 -16.87 2.43 -15.52
C LEU A 61 -16.62 1.05 -16.16
N ASN A 62 -16.74 -0.05 -15.41
CA ASN A 62 -16.34 -1.40 -15.83
C ASN A 62 -14.90 -1.44 -16.37
N GLN A 63 -14.02 -0.59 -15.83
CA GLN A 63 -12.62 -0.44 -16.26
C GLN A 63 -11.71 -1.27 -15.35
N HIS A 64 -11.76 -2.59 -15.52
CA HIS A 64 -10.85 -3.51 -14.83
C HIS A 64 -9.68 -3.88 -15.73
N SER A 65 -8.45 -3.55 -15.32
CA SER A 65 -7.22 -3.95 -16.02
C SER A 65 -6.31 -4.76 -15.10
N GLU A 66 -5.53 -5.68 -15.68
CA GLU A 66 -4.48 -6.37 -14.92
C GLU A 66 -3.32 -5.41 -14.60
N LEU A 67 -3.09 -4.39 -15.44
CA LEU A 67 -2.12 -3.33 -15.14
C LEU A 67 -2.49 -2.59 -13.84
N GLY A 68 -3.74 -2.14 -13.71
CA GLY A 68 -4.21 -1.47 -12.48
C GLY A 68 -4.08 -2.35 -11.25
N LYS A 69 -4.51 -3.62 -11.35
CA LYS A 69 -4.36 -4.60 -10.27
C LYS A 69 -2.90 -4.83 -9.83
N ALA A 70 -1.93 -4.67 -10.74
CA ALA A 70 -0.51 -4.75 -10.40
C ALA A 70 -0.02 -3.47 -9.74
N LEU A 71 -0.46 -2.31 -10.24
CA LEU A 71 -0.01 -1.00 -9.78
C LEU A 71 -0.58 -0.61 -8.42
N ASP A 72 -1.85 -0.91 -8.15
CA ASP A 72 -2.51 -0.45 -6.91
C ASP A 72 -1.76 -0.92 -5.65
N PRO A 73 -1.41 -2.22 -5.47
CA PRO A 73 -0.68 -2.67 -4.29
C PRO A 73 0.75 -2.10 -4.19
N ILE A 74 1.35 -1.69 -5.31
CA ILE A 74 2.67 -1.06 -5.35
C ILE A 74 2.55 0.39 -4.89
N ALA A 75 1.61 1.15 -5.48
CA ALA A 75 1.36 2.54 -5.13
C ALA A 75 0.96 2.68 -3.66
N ASP A 76 0.07 1.80 -3.17
CA ASP A 76 -0.34 1.76 -1.76
C ASP A 76 0.83 1.42 -0.85
N GLY A 77 1.61 0.39 -1.22
CA GLY A 77 2.79 -0.03 -0.47
C GLY A 77 3.80 1.11 -0.30
N ILE A 78 4.05 1.88 -1.35
CA ILE A 78 4.98 3.02 -1.34
C ILE A 78 4.41 4.19 -0.54
N THR A 79 3.12 4.49 -0.70
CA THR A 79 2.44 5.57 0.05
C THR A 79 2.49 5.30 1.55
N LEU A 80 2.13 4.08 1.97
CA LEU A 80 2.20 3.65 3.37
C LEU A 80 3.64 3.68 3.89
N PHE A 81 4.61 3.22 3.10
CA PHE A 81 6.01 3.21 3.50
C PHE A 81 6.58 4.63 3.68
N ALA A 82 6.22 5.56 2.79
CA ALA A 82 6.60 6.96 2.92
C ALA A 82 6.09 7.55 4.25
N PHE A 83 4.84 7.25 4.61
CA PHE A 83 4.25 7.64 5.89
C PHE A 83 4.96 7.03 7.09
N ILE A 84 5.26 5.72 7.03
CA ILE A 84 6.03 5.04 8.06
C ILE A 84 7.39 5.71 8.29
N ILE A 85 8.12 6.06 7.22
CA ILE A 85 9.42 6.73 7.33
C ILE A 85 9.28 8.11 7.97
N LEU A 86 8.27 8.90 7.59
CA LEU A 86 8.05 10.23 8.18
C LEU A 86 7.85 10.14 9.70
N LEU A 87 7.04 9.18 10.15
CA LEU A 87 6.76 8.97 11.57
C LEU A 87 7.94 8.35 12.32
N ASN A 88 8.69 7.45 11.69
CA ASN A 88 9.93 6.91 12.25
C ASN A 88 10.97 8.01 12.48
N ARG A 89 11.13 8.95 11.54
CA ARG A 89 12.02 10.12 11.70
C ARG A 89 11.60 11.04 12.85
N ARG A 90 10.31 11.08 13.19
CA ARG A 90 9.77 11.80 14.36
C ARG A 90 9.97 11.02 15.67
N GLY A 91 10.34 9.74 15.59
CA GLY A 91 10.49 8.84 16.74
C GLY A 91 9.21 8.12 17.16
N ASP A 92 8.13 8.25 16.38
CA ASP A 92 6.81 7.69 16.70
C ASP A 92 6.70 6.21 16.34
N ILE A 93 7.46 5.75 15.34
CA ILE A 93 7.49 4.36 14.88
C ILE A 93 8.91 3.82 15.07
N ALA A 94 9.02 2.62 15.65
CA ALA A 94 10.30 1.96 15.89
C ALA A 94 10.96 1.44 14.60
N ASP A 95 12.30 1.49 14.55
CA ASP A 95 13.10 1.10 13.38
C ASP A 95 12.84 -0.33 12.91
N TRP A 96 12.61 -1.26 13.87
CA TRP A 96 12.33 -2.65 13.56
C TRP A 96 11.10 -2.82 12.66
N PHE A 97 10.07 -1.98 12.86
CA PHE A 97 8.84 -2.05 12.09
C PHE A 97 9.05 -1.51 10.67
N CYS A 98 9.85 -0.46 10.51
CA CYS A 98 10.22 0.08 9.20
C CYS A 98 10.98 -0.96 8.38
N ILE A 99 11.98 -1.61 8.98
CA ILE A 99 12.78 -2.66 8.35
C ILE A 99 11.88 -3.85 7.98
N PHE A 100 11.03 -4.28 8.91
CA PHE A 100 10.07 -5.37 8.68
C PHE A 100 9.14 -5.07 7.49
N TYR A 101 8.49 -3.91 7.50
CA TYR A 101 7.54 -3.52 6.46
C TYR A 101 8.23 -3.42 5.09
N PHE A 102 9.41 -2.81 5.04
CA PHE A 102 10.21 -2.71 3.82
C PHE A 102 10.60 -4.09 3.27
N ALA A 103 11.17 -4.95 4.13
CA ALA A 103 11.58 -6.30 3.75
C ALA A 103 10.41 -7.13 3.23
N ARG A 104 9.24 -7.04 3.90
CA ARG A 104 8.00 -7.67 3.44
C ARG A 104 7.60 -7.17 2.05
N GLN A 105 7.56 -5.86 1.84
CA GLN A 105 7.13 -5.27 0.58
C GLN A 105 8.06 -5.65 -0.58
N MET A 106 9.39 -5.63 -0.34
CA MET A 106 10.38 -6.07 -1.31
C MET A 106 10.25 -7.56 -1.62
N THR A 107 10.01 -8.41 -0.62
CA THR A 107 9.82 -9.84 -0.83
C THR A 107 8.60 -10.11 -1.72
N ILE A 108 7.45 -9.49 -1.43
CA ILE A 108 6.24 -9.65 -2.26
C ILE A 108 6.50 -9.17 -3.69
N LEU A 109 7.16 -8.03 -3.86
CA LEU A 109 7.47 -7.45 -5.17
C LEU A 109 8.41 -8.35 -5.98
N ILE A 110 9.52 -8.82 -5.38
CA ILE A 110 10.51 -9.69 -6.04
C ILE A 110 9.85 -11.01 -6.48
N PHE A 111 9.13 -11.67 -5.59
CA PHE A 111 8.41 -12.90 -5.94
C PHE A 111 7.36 -12.62 -7.02
N SER A 112 6.60 -11.54 -6.91
CA SER A 112 5.63 -11.17 -7.95
C SER A 112 6.28 -10.99 -9.32
N LEU A 113 7.47 -10.38 -9.41
CA LEU A 113 8.19 -10.21 -10.67
C LEU A 113 8.73 -11.52 -11.24
N ILE A 114 9.30 -12.39 -10.39
CA ILE A 114 9.84 -13.70 -10.80
C ILE A 114 8.73 -14.60 -11.36
N TYR A 115 7.57 -14.60 -10.71
CA TYR A 115 6.47 -15.48 -11.06
C TYR A 115 5.51 -14.86 -12.08
N LEU A 116 5.58 -13.55 -12.36
CA LEU A 116 4.74 -12.84 -13.34
C LEU A 116 4.53 -13.58 -14.67
N PRO A 117 5.56 -14.20 -15.29
CA PRO A 117 5.39 -14.93 -16.55
C PRO A 117 4.58 -16.22 -16.44
N LYS A 118 4.44 -16.77 -15.22
CA LYS A 118 3.76 -18.04 -14.93
C LYS A 118 2.31 -17.87 -14.48
N ILE A 119 1.89 -16.64 -14.16
CA ILE A 119 0.55 -16.36 -13.62
C ILE A 119 -0.36 -15.85 -14.73
N GLU A 120 -1.49 -16.52 -14.94
CA GLU A 120 -2.52 -16.08 -15.89
C GLU A 120 -3.35 -14.91 -15.37
N LYS A 121 -3.38 -14.74 -14.03
CA LYS A 121 -4.13 -13.70 -13.34
C LYS A 121 -3.39 -13.24 -12.10
N ILE A 122 -3.38 -11.95 -11.83
CA ILE A 122 -2.73 -11.40 -10.64
C ILE A 122 -3.43 -11.93 -9.38
N TYR A 123 -2.63 -12.50 -8.48
CA TYR A 123 -3.13 -13.02 -7.21
C TYR A 123 -3.66 -11.88 -6.35
N GLY A 124 -4.94 -11.97 -6.00
CA GLY A 124 -5.63 -10.95 -5.22
C GLY A 124 -5.11 -10.86 -3.78
N SER A 125 -5.32 -9.70 -3.17
CA SER A 125 -4.91 -9.44 -1.79
C SER A 125 -5.63 -10.35 -0.77
N ASN A 126 -4.85 -11.06 0.04
CA ASN A 126 -5.32 -11.92 1.14
C ASN A 126 -6.04 -11.08 2.21
N ILE A 127 -7.13 -11.61 2.77
CA ILE A 127 -7.94 -10.97 3.82
C ILE A 127 -7.04 -10.53 4.98
N LEU A 128 -6.13 -11.39 5.44
CA LEU A 128 -5.20 -11.08 6.53
C LEU A 128 -4.29 -9.88 6.21
N GLY A 129 -3.82 -9.80 4.97
CA GLY A 129 -3.03 -8.67 4.49
C GLY A 129 -3.83 -7.38 4.50
N LYS A 130 -5.08 -7.41 4.01
CA LYS A 130 -5.99 -6.25 4.03
C LYS A 130 -6.26 -5.78 5.46
N THR A 131 -6.53 -6.71 6.37
CA THR A 131 -6.77 -6.39 7.78
C THR A 131 -5.52 -5.80 8.43
N GLY A 132 -4.34 -6.38 8.18
CA GLY A 132 -3.07 -5.84 8.69
C GLY A 132 -2.79 -4.41 8.20
N VAL A 133 -3.04 -4.15 6.91
CA VAL A 133 -2.92 -2.80 6.32
C VAL A 133 -3.97 -1.85 6.90
N CYS A 134 -5.19 -2.31 7.18
CA CYS A 134 -6.23 -1.48 7.81
C CYS A 134 -5.81 -1.02 9.22
N PHE A 135 -5.28 -1.91 10.06
CA PHE A 135 -4.74 -1.54 11.36
C PHE A 135 -3.59 -0.54 11.26
N LEU A 136 -2.68 -0.74 10.30
CA LEU A 136 -1.63 0.22 10.01
C LEU A 136 -2.20 1.58 9.58
N GLY A 137 -3.21 1.60 8.71
CA GLY A 137 -3.90 2.82 8.30
C GLY A 137 -4.53 3.59 9.47
N ILE A 138 -5.08 2.88 10.46
CA ILE A 138 -5.59 3.48 11.71
C ILE A 138 -4.45 4.12 12.49
N VAL A 139 -3.32 3.43 12.67
CA VAL A 139 -2.13 3.96 13.36
C VAL A 139 -1.65 5.24 12.68
N LEU A 140 -1.49 5.19 11.36
CA LEU A 140 -1.07 6.32 10.55
C LEU A 140 -2.05 7.51 10.67
N SER A 141 -3.35 7.24 10.74
CA SER A 141 -4.38 8.28 10.91
C SER A 141 -4.35 8.91 12.30
N ILE A 142 -4.10 8.12 13.35
CA ILE A 142 -3.95 8.62 14.73
C ILE A 142 -2.79 9.60 14.81
N TYR A 143 -1.63 9.23 14.25
CA TYR A 143 -0.45 10.09 14.24
C TYR A 143 -0.62 11.31 13.32
N ALA A 144 -1.23 11.12 12.16
CA ALA A 144 -1.51 12.22 11.25
C ALA A 144 -2.39 13.25 11.96
N LEU A 145 -3.54 12.88 12.50
CA LEU A 145 -4.48 13.80 13.14
C LEU A 145 -4.05 14.30 14.54
N ASP A 146 -2.83 13.95 14.99
CA ASP A 146 -2.26 14.34 16.28
C ASP A 146 -3.20 13.99 17.46
N LEU A 147 -3.85 12.82 17.39
CA LEU A 147 -4.81 12.35 18.40
C LEU A 147 -4.07 11.80 19.63
N VAL A 148 -3.47 12.71 20.41
CA VAL A 148 -2.55 12.42 21.53
C VAL A 148 -3.10 11.37 22.49
N TYR A 149 -4.40 11.43 22.81
CA TYR A 149 -5.03 10.48 23.73
C TYR A 149 -5.01 9.02 23.23
N LEU A 150 -4.84 8.78 21.93
CA LEU A 150 -4.84 7.43 21.34
C LEU A 150 -3.42 6.90 21.07
N PHE A 151 -2.37 7.67 21.37
CA PHE A 151 -0.98 7.25 21.10
C PHE A 151 -0.57 6.00 21.89
N TYR A 152 -1.13 5.76 23.07
CA TYR A 152 -0.85 4.51 23.79
C TYR A 152 -1.35 3.26 23.04
N LEU A 153 -2.36 3.41 22.17
CA LEU A 153 -2.95 2.30 21.42
C LEU A 153 -2.12 1.94 20.18
N THR A 154 -1.34 2.88 19.64
CA THR A 154 -0.64 2.70 18.36
C THR A 154 0.38 1.58 18.42
N GLU A 155 1.08 1.41 19.54
CA GLU A 155 2.05 0.32 19.73
C GLU A 155 1.38 -1.07 19.63
N TYR A 156 0.24 -1.26 20.30
CA TYR A 156 -0.54 -2.50 20.22
C TYR A 156 -1.06 -2.76 18.81
N LEU A 157 -1.53 -1.71 18.12
CA LEU A 157 -2.02 -1.81 16.74
C LEU A 157 -0.88 -2.13 15.76
N ILE A 158 0.31 -1.58 15.96
CA ILE A 158 1.52 -1.90 15.18
C ILE A 158 1.89 -3.37 15.38
N LEU A 159 1.85 -3.87 16.61
CA LEU A 159 2.12 -5.28 16.90
C LEU A 159 1.10 -6.20 16.21
N ILE A 160 -0.19 -5.92 16.34
CA ILE A 160 -1.26 -6.68 15.67
C ILE A 160 -1.08 -6.64 14.15
N SER A 161 -0.82 -5.45 13.59
CA SER A 161 -0.56 -5.28 12.16
C SER A 161 0.66 -6.10 11.72
N SER A 162 1.76 -6.06 12.47
CA SER A 162 2.98 -6.80 12.14
C SER A 162 2.74 -8.31 12.06
N VAL A 163 1.99 -8.87 13.01
CA VAL A 163 1.64 -10.30 13.03
C VAL A 163 0.78 -10.66 11.82
N LEU A 164 -0.26 -9.88 11.55
CA LEU A 164 -1.16 -10.13 10.41
C LEU A 164 -0.43 -10.01 9.06
N LEU A 165 0.41 -8.99 8.92
CA LEU A 165 1.22 -8.77 7.72
C LEU A 165 2.27 -9.86 7.52
N PHE A 166 2.82 -10.39 8.61
CA PHE A 166 3.76 -11.52 8.56
C PHE A 166 3.07 -12.82 8.16
N ILE A 167 1.91 -13.15 8.74
CA ILE A 167 1.12 -14.33 8.33
C ILE A 167 0.73 -14.19 6.85
N SER A 168 0.29 -13.00 6.44
CA SER A 168 -0.02 -12.72 5.04
C SER A 168 1.17 -12.97 4.12
N LEU A 169 2.38 -12.57 4.52
CA LEU A 169 3.61 -12.83 3.76
C LEU A 169 3.86 -14.33 3.58
N LEU A 170 3.70 -15.13 4.63
CA LEU A 170 3.83 -16.58 4.55
C LEU A 170 2.83 -17.20 3.57
N ASP A 171 1.59 -16.70 3.54
CA ASP A 171 0.58 -17.15 2.59
C ASP A 171 0.95 -16.80 1.14
N TYR A 172 1.48 -15.59 0.90
CA TYR A 172 1.98 -15.21 -0.43
C TYR A 172 3.11 -16.13 -0.87
N ILE A 173 4.09 -16.39 0.00
CA ILE A 173 5.22 -17.28 -0.29
C ILE A 173 4.72 -18.69 -0.63
N ARG A 174 3.80 -19.25 0.16
CA ARG A 174 3.17 -20.56 -0.10
C ARG A 174 2.48 -20.59 -1.46
N PHE A 175 1.75 -19.54 -1.82
CA PHE A 175 1.08 -19.42 -3.11
C PHE A 175 2.09 -19.45 -4.27
N PHE A 176 3.19 -18.69 -4.19
CA PHE A 176 4.23 -18.67 -5.21
C PHE A 176 4.94 -20.03 -5.35
N PHE A 177 5.20 -20.74 -4.25
CA PHE A 177 5.75 -22.10 -4.32
C PHE A 177 4.79 -23.11 -4.92
N THR A 178 3.49 -23.00 -4.63
CA THR A 178 2.47 -23.89 -5.20
C THR A 178 2.39 -23.73 -6.73
N LEU A 179 2.56 -22.51 -7.24
CA LEU A 179 2.67 -22.25 -8.68
C LEU A 179 3.88 -22.93 -9.33
N ASP A 180 4.98 -23.09 -8.60
CA ASP A 180 6.16 -23.79 -9.13
C ASP A 180 5.97 -25.31 -9.19
N SER A 181 5.18 -25.87 -8.27
CA SER A 181 4.88 -27.31 -8.20
C SER A 181 3.90 -27.83 -9.27
N LYS A 182 3.23 -26.95 -10.01
CA LYS A 182 2.26 -27.30 -11.08
C LYS A 182 2.92 -27.49 -12.47
N LYS A 183 4.23 -27.66 -12.52
CA LYS A 183 4.94 -28.15 -13.71
C LYS A 183 4.93 -29.66 -13.76
#